data_AF-A0A843HP76-F1
#
_entry.id   AF-A0A843HP76-F1
#
_cell.length_a   1.000
_cell.length_b   1.000
_cell.length_c   1.000
_cell.angle_alpha   90.00
_cell.angle_beta   90.00
_cell.angle_gamma   90.00
#
_symmetry.space_group_name_H-M   'P 1'
#
loop_
_entity.id
_entity.type
_entity.pdbx_description
1 polymer ?
#
loop_
_entity_poly.entity_id
_entity_poly.type
_entity_poly.pdbx_seq_one_letter_code
_entity_poly.pdbx_strand_id
1 'polypeptide(L)'
;MAGIDNLKLIQTTEEAKEKGRRGGIASGEARRKKKTWAEQIQLLMNMPVKNTKIKEALDQLGIEDTEQNNMMAMNVAMYQQSLKGNVSAYNTLRDSSGNNFQDVLAQGSTEKEDIFVMIPAKDIASSFSDINRMIDDREYREYYLEGGRGSTKSSFISEKIIELIENNPKMCAVVLRKVKDTLKDSVFAQLEWALDTLGETYPHIKTDYKLTKSPLEITKISTGQKIYFRGADDYGKIKSLKPPKDMYI
;
A
#
# COMPACT_ATOMS: atom_id res chain seq x y z
N MET A 1 -21.49 34.66 27.41
CA MET A 1 -21.79 33.61 28.42
C MET A 1 -22.03 32.31 27.69
N ALA A 2 -21.13 31.33 27.83
CA ALA A 2 -21.40 29.95 27.42
C ALA A 2 -22.33 29.34 28.49
N GLY A 3 -23.64 29.51 28.31
CA GLY A 3 -24.66 28.99 29.21
C GLY A 3 -24.90 27.49 29.01
N ILE A 4 -25.46 26.86 30.05
CA ILE A 4 -25.85 25.44 30.11
C ILE A 4 -26.81 25.08 28.95
N ASP A 5 -27.44 26.08 28.33
CA ASP A 5 -28.37 25.97 27.20
C ASP A 5 -27.76 25.32 25.93
N ASN A 6 -26.43 25.27 25.80
CA ASN A 6 -25.74 24.61 24.68
C ASN A 6 -25.34 23.15 24.97
N LEU A 7 -25.54 22.67 26.19
CA LEU A 7 -25.17 21.31 26.59
C LEU A 7 -26.27 20.33 26.16
N LYS A 8 -25.94 19.46 25.21
CA LYS A 8 -26.81 18.36 24.81
C LYS A 8 -26.70 17.23 25.84
N LEU A 9 -27.83 16.80 26.39
CA LEU A 9 -27.89 15.63 27.26
C LEU A 9 -27.33 14.39 26.55
N ILE A 10 -26.69 13.50 27.33
CA ILE A 10 -26.20 12.20 26.84
C ILE A 10 -27.42 11.43 26.33
N GLN A 11 -27.45 11.17 25.02
CA GLN A 11 -28.57 10.48 24.37
C GLN A 11 -28.66 9.05 24.89
N THR A 12 -29.88 8.60 25.16
CA THR A 12 -30.12 7.20 25.52
C THR A 12 -29.78 6.30 24.32
N THR A 13 -29.41 5.05 24.60
CA THR A 13 -29.02 4.08 23.57
C THR A 13 -30.12 3.88 22.52
N GLU A 14 -31.38 4.00 22.91
CA GLU A 14 -32.54 3.92 22.01
C GLU A 14 -32.71 5.17 21.12
N GLU A 15 -32.53 6.38 21.67
CA GLU A 15 -32.58 7.61 20.88
C GLU A 15 -31.46 7.69 19.83
N ALA A 16 -30.26 7.21 20.17
CA ALA A 16 -29.14 7.14 19.25
C ALA A 16 -29.40 6.15 18.09
N LYS A 17 -29.99 4.98 18.40
CA LYS A 17 -30.41 4.00 17.38
C LYS A 17 -31.46 4.57 16.44
N GLU A 18 -32.48 5.24 16.96
CA GLU A 18 -33.57 5.79 16.14
C GLU A 18 -33.09 6.94 15.23
N LYS A 19 -32.20 7.82 15.73
CA LYS A 19 -31.55 8.85 14.89
C LYS A 19 -30.64 8.23 13.84
N GLY A 20 -29.89 7.17 14.17
CA GLY A 20 -29.08 6.42 13.22
C GLY A 20 -29.91 5.79 12.11
N ARG A 21 -31.05 5.17 12.47
CA ARG A 21 -32.01 4.58 11.52
C ARG A 21 -32.58 5.63 10.56
N ARG A 22 -33.05 6.77 11.09
CA ARG A 22 -33.54 7.90 10.28
C ARG A 22 -32.47 8.47 9.35
N GLY A 23 -31.23 8.60 9.84
CA GLY A 23 -30.09 9.04 9.04
C GLY A 23 -29.77 8.07 7.90
N GLY A 24 -29.82 6.77 8.17
CA GLY A 24 -29.62 5.71 7.17
C GLY A 24 -30.67 5.74 6.05
N ILE A 25 -31.95 5.88 6.40
CA ILE A 25 -33.06 5.99 5.44
C ILE A 25 -32.90 7.23 4.55
N ALA A 26 -32.68 8.41 5.15
CA ALA A 26 -32.49 9.65 4.41
C ALA A 26 -31.24 9.63 3.51
N SER A 27 -30.14 9.01 3.98
CA SER A 27 -28.93 8.81 3.16
C SER A 27 -29.19 7.86 1.99
N GLY A 28 -29.95 6.78 2.22
CA GLY A 28 -30.36 5.83 1.18
C GLY A 28 -31.22 6.50 0.11
N GLU A 29 -32.21 7.30 0.50
CA GLU A 29 -33.03 8.09 -0.42
C GLU A 29 -32.21 9.11 -1.21
N ALA A 30 -31.29 9.83 -0.56
CA ALA A 30 -30.40 10.77 -1.22
C ALA A 30 -29.46 10.08 -2.23
N ARG A 31 -28.93 8.89 -1.89
CA ARG A 31 -28.13 8.06 -2.81
C ARG A 31 -28.94 7.59 -4.02
N ARG A 32 -30.20 7.16 -3.81
CA ARG A 32 -31.11 6.78 -4.90
C ARG A 32 -31.46 7.98 -5.79
N LYS A 33 -31.76 9.14 -5.20
CA LYS A 33 -31.99 10.41 -5.93
C LYS A 33 -30.75 10.85 -6.72
N LYS A 34 -29.56 10.70 -6.15
CA LYS A 34 -28.29 10.99 -6.84
C LYS A 34 -28.04 10.01 -7.98
N LYS A 35 -28.39 8.73 -7.80
CA LYS A 35 -28.31 7.70 -8.86
C LYS A 35 -29.27 8.02 -10.01
N THR A 36 -30.53 8.34 -9.72
CA THR A 36 -31.49 8.76 -10.75
C THR A 36 -31.11 10.09 -11.41
N TRP A 37 -30.54 11.04 -10.66
CA TRP A 37 -30.01 12.27 -11.22
C TRP A 37 -28.81 12.03 -12.14
N ALA A 38 -27.91 11.13 -11.77
CA ALA A 38 -26.81 10.72 -12.62
C ALA A 38 -27.30 10.05 -13.91
N GLU A 39 -28.31 9.19 -13.82
CA GLU A 39 -28.98 8.57 -14.97
C GLU A 39 -29.63 9.63 -15.88
N GLN A 40 -30.28 10.65 -15.30
CA GLN A 40 -30.84 11.78 -16.04
C GLN A 40 -29.76 12.63 -16.73
N ILE A 41 -28.64 12.89 -16.06
CA ILE A 41 -27.50 13.62 -16.65
C ILE A 41 -26.89 12.81 -17.79
N GLN A 42 -26.69 11.50 -17.63
CA GLN A 42 -26.19 10.64 -18.69
C GLN A 42 -27.11 10.65 -19.91
N LEU A 43 -28.43 10.62 -19.67
CA LEU A 43 -29.41 10.77 -20.75
C LEU A 43 -29.26 12.12 -21.46
N LEU A 44 -29.12 13.23 -20.72
CA LEU A 44 -28.89 14.55 -21.30
C LEU A 44 -27.60 14.61 -22.13
N MET A 45 -26.52 13.97 -21.66
CA MET A 45 -25.23 13.92 -22.34
C MET A 45 -25.27 13.12 -23.65
N ASN A 46 -26.04 12.03 -23.68
CA ASN A 46 -26.14 11.14 -24.85
C ASN A 46 -27.17 11.60 -25.89
N MET A 47 -28.02 12.58 -25.57
CA MET A 47 -28.95 13.15 -26.55
C MET A 47 -28.20 13.91 -27.67
N PRO A 48 -28.76 13.93 -28.89
CA PRO A 48 -28.20 14.66 -30.00
C PRO A 48 -28.18 16.17 -29.72
N VAL A 49 -27.17 16.85 -30.26
CA VAL A 49 -27.00 18.31 -30.13
C VAL A 49 -28.14 19.01 -30.87
N LYS A 50 -28.90 19.86 -30.16
CA LYS A 50 -30.00 20.64 -30.76
C LYS A 50 -29.58 22.01 -31.27
N ASN A 51 -28.44 22.53 -30.82
CA ASN A 51 -27.98 23.87 -31.18
C ASN A 51 -27.31 23.84 -32.57
N THR A 52 -27.89 24.55 -33.53
CA THR A 52 -27.44 24.60 -34.94
C THR A 52 -25.99 25.07 -35.09
N LYS A 53 -25.57 26.08 -34.33
CA LYS A 53 -24.19 26.62 -34.39
C LYS A 53 -23.16 25.62 -33.91
N ILE A 54 -23.50 24.84 -32.87
CA ILE A 54 -22.61 23.81 -32.33
C ILE A 54 -22.54 22.65 -33.32
N LYS A 55 -23.66 22.30 -33.94
CA LYS A 55 -23.73 21.26 -34.97
C LYS A 55 -22.80 21.56 -36.15
N GLU A 56 -22.92 22.76 -36.72
CA GLU A 56 -22.03 23.24 -37.79
C GLU A 56 -20.54 23.21 -37.40
N ALA A 57 -20.22 23.54 -36.15
CA ALA A 57 -18.85 23.48 -35.64
C ALA A 57 -18.32 22.04 -35.50
N LEU A 58 -19.19 21.07 -35.18
CA LEU A 58 -18.83 19.64 -35.15
C LEU A 58 -18.64 19.09 -36.57
N ASP A 59 -19.48 19.51 -37.52
CA ASP A 59 -19.34 19.15 -38.94
C ASP A 59 -17.99 19.61 -39.51
N GLN A 60 -17.56 20.83 -39.18
CA GLN A 60 -16.24 21.35 -39.59
C GLN A 60 -15.06 20.55 -39.02
N LEU A 61 -15.25 19.89 -37.88
CA LEU A 61 -14.24 19.02 -37.26
C LEU A 61 -14.28 17.59 -37.82
N GLY A 62 -15.20 17.30 -38.75
CA GLY A 62 -15.35 15.98 -39.38
C GLY A 62 -16.01 14.93 -38.49
N ILE A 63 -16.81 15.33 -37.52
CA ILE A 63 -17.52 14.42 -36.60
C ILE A 63 -18.82 13.94 -37.27
N GLU A 64 -18.98 12.63 -37.39
CA GLU A 64 -20.17 12.01 -38.01
C GLU A 64 -21.46 12.37 -37.26
N ASP A 65 -22.55 12.59 -38.01
CA ASP A 65 -23.87 12.96 -37.47
C ASP A 65 -24.37 12.02 -36.35
N THR A 66 -24.01 10.73 -36.42
CA THR A 66 -24.34 9.70 -35.42
C THR A 66 -23.63 9.90 -34.08
N GLU A 67 -22.51 10.61 -34.06
CA GLU A 67 -21.69 10.87 -32.87
C GLU A 67 -21.90 12.28 -32.29
N GLN A 68 -22.75 13.11 -32.93
CA GLN A 68 -23.03 14.48 -32.52
C GLN A 68 -24.02 14.56 -31.34
N ASN A 69 -23.59 14.06 -30.19
CA ASN A 69 -24.30 14.19 -28.92
C ASN A 69 -23.76 15.34 -28.05
N ASN A 70 -24.51 15.70 -27.00
CA ASN A 70 -24.13 16.79 -26.09
C ASN A 70 -22.78 16.54 -25.40
N MET A 71 -22.42 15.27 -25.16
CA MET A 71 -21.11 14.88 -24.63
C MET A 71 -19.97 15.25 -25.59
N MET A 72 -20.12 14.95 -26.87
CA MET A 72 -19.14 15.27 -27.91
C MET A 72 -18.96 16.79 -28.05
N ALA A 73 -20.06 17.55 -28.00
CA ALA A 73 -20.01 19.02 -27.98
C ALA A 73 -19.22 19.56 -26.76
N MET A 74 -19.40 18.97 -25.57
CA MET A 74 -18.65 19.35 -24.38
C MET A 74 -17.16 19.03 -24.51
N ASN A 75 -16.81 17.85 -25.04
CA ASN A 75 -15.41 17.45 -25.25
C ASN A 75 -14.70 18.37 -26.24
N VAL A 76 -15.35 18.76 -27.34
CA VAL A 76 -14.81 19.71 -28.31
C VAL A 76 -14.60 21.09 -27.68
N ALA A 77 -15.55 21.57 -26.87
CA ALA A 77 -15.39 22.83 -26.15
C ALA A 77 -14.21 22.78 -25.15
N MET A 78 -14.04 21.68 -24.43
CA MET A 78 -12.88 21.46 -23.56
C MET A 78 -11.58 21.43 -24.37
N TYR A 79 -11.60 20.83 -25.57
CA TYR A 79 -10.42 20.75 -26.43
C TYR A 79 -10.01 22.15 -26.89
N GLN A 80 -10.96 22.96 -27.36
CA GLN A 80 -10.72 24.36 -27.73
C GLN A 80 -10.22 25.22 -26.55
N GLN A 81 -10.69 24.96 -25.33
CA GLN A 81 -10.19 25.65 -24.13
C GLN A 81 -8.79 25.20 -23.74
N SER A 82 -8.47 23.91 -23.90
CA SER A 82 -7.13 23.38 -23.62
C SER A 82 -6.08 24.00 -24.55
N LEU A 83 -6.38 24.18 -25.84
CA LEU A 83 -5.53 24.88 -26.81
C LEU A 83 -5.27 26.35 -26.41
N LYS A 84 -6.17 26.97 -25.65
CA LYS A 84 -6.01 28.32 -25.09
C LYS A 84 -5.25 28.34 -23.75
N GLY A 85 -4.68 27.22 -23.32
CA GLY A 85 -3.90 27.10 -22.09
C GLY A 85 -4.70 26.75 -20.83
N ASN A 86 -5.95 26.29 -20.94
CA ASN A 86 -6.70 25.82 -19.78
C ASN A 86 -6.22 24.41 -19.35
N VAL A 87 -5.35 24.37 -18.34
CA VAL A 87 -4.76 23.15 -17.77
C VAL A 87 -5.82 22.19 -17.21
N SER A 88 -6.91 22.70 -16.64
CA SER A 88 -7.99 21.86 -16.08
C SER A 88 -8.76 21.12 -17.18
N ALA A 89 -9.09 21.82 -18.27
CA ALA A 89 -9.72 21.22 -19.44
C ALA A 89 -8.81 20.18 -20.10
N TYR A 90 -7.50 20.48 -20.19
CA TYR A 90 -6.50 19.53 -20.68
C TYR A 90 -6.44 18.26 -19.82
N ASN A 91 -6.35 18.40 -18.49
CA ASN A 91 -6.31 17.25 -17.58
C ASN A 91 -7.56 16.39 -17.70
N THR A 92 -8.75 17.00 -17.78
CA THR A 92 -10.03 16.27 -17.93
C THR A 92 -10.08 15.46 -19.22
N LEU A 93 -9.59 16.01 -20.33
CA LEU A 93 -9.51 15.30 -21.62
C LEU A 93 -8.45 14.22 -21.61
N ARG A 94 -7.26 14.50 -21.07
CA ARG A 94 -6.17 13.54 -20.90
C ARG A 94 -6.67 12.32 -20.13
N ASP A 95 -7.32 12.57 -19.00
CA ASP A 95 -7.79 11.52 -18.11
C ASP A 95 -8.93 10.70 -18.74
N SER A 96 -9.82 11.35 -19.49
CA SER A 96 -10.90 10.68 -20.23
C SER A 96 -10.40 9.84 -21.42
N SER A 97 -9.26 10.20 -22.02
CA SER A 97 -8.64 9.48 -23.15
C SER A 97 -7.87 8.21 -22.74
N GLY A 98 -7.90 7.84 -21.46
CA GLY A 98 -7.13 6.71 -20.92
C GLY A 98 -5.64 6.98 -20.72
N ASN A 99 -5.18 8.20 -21.00
CA ASN A 99 -3.80 8.64 -20.80
C ASN A 99 -3.59 9.22 -19.40
N ASN A 100 -4.23 8.64 -18.39
CA ASN A 100 -3.99 8.99 -17.00
C ASN A 100 -2.52 8.75 -16.68
N PHE A 101 -1.82 9.76 -16.17
CA PHE A 101 -0.46 9.59 -15.66
C PHE A 101 -0.40 8.50 -14.56
N GLN A 102 -1.48 8.37 -13.77
CA GLN A 102 -1.61 7.29 -12.79
C GLN A 102 -1.78 5.91 -13.43
N ASP A 103 -2.47 5.79 -14.57
CA ASP A 103 -2.66 4.51 -15.25
C ASP A 103 -1.41 4.10 -16.04
N VAL A 104 -0.66 5.05 -16.61
CA VAL A 104 0.65 4.75 -17.22
C VAL A 104 1.67 4.32 -16.15
N LEU A 105 1.60 4.90 -14.94
CA LEU A 105 2.37 4.42 -13.79
C LEU A 105 1.88 3.05 -13.27
N ALA A 106 0.58 2.76 -13.35
CA ALA A 106 0.00 1.47 -12.99
C ALA A 106 0.22 0.39 -14.08
N GLN A 107 0.36 0.76 -15.35
CA GLN A 107 0.73 -0.14 -16.44
C GLN A 107 2.24 -0.37 -16.50
N GLY A 108 3.03 0.55 -15.93
CA GLY A 108 4.46 0.38 -15.65
C GLY A 108 4.78 -0.47 -14.42
N SER A 109 3.78 -0.92 -13.65
CA SER A 109 3.99 -2.09 -12.80
C SER A 109 3.92 -3.31 -13.70
N THR A 110 5.07 -3.68 -14.28
CA THR A 110 5.40 -5.08 -14.54
C THR A 110 4.74 -5.92 -13.45
N GLU A 111 3.95 -6.92 -13.84
CA GLU A 111 3.65 -8.06 -12.98
C GLU A 111 4.97 -8.42 -12.30
N LYS A 112 5.17 -8.01 -11.05
CA LYS A 112 6.33 -8.42 -10.30
C LYS A 112 6.11 -9.91 -10.17
N GLU A 113 6.79 -10.70 -10.98
CA GLU A 113 6.99 -12.10 -10.65
C GLU A 113 7.41 -12.09 -9.19
N ASP A 114 6.60 -12.67 -8.31
CA ASP A 114 6.93 -12.80 -6.90
C ASP A 114 8.17 -13.71 -6.86
N ILE A 115 9.35 -13.10 -6.89
CA ILE A 115 10.62 -13.83 -6.87
C ILE A 115 10.67 -14.51 -5.52
N PHE A 116 10.50 -15.83 -5.52
CA PHE A 116 10.64 -16.62 -4.32
C PHE A 116 12.12 -16.63 -3.91
N VAL A 117 12.42 -16.02 -2.77
CA VAL A 117 13.77 -15.91 -2.24
C VAL A 117 14.04 -17.13 -1.38
N MET A 118 15.19 -17.78 -1.54
CA MET A 118 15.65 -18.84 -0.65
C MET A 118 17.10 -18.59 -0.29
N ILE A 119 17.54 -19.01 0.90
CA ILE A 119 18.97 -19.01 1.20
C ILE A 119 19.69 -19.95 0.21
N PRO A 120 20.71 -19.49 -0.51
CA PRO A 120 21.48 -20.34 -1.40
C PRO A 120 22.12 -21.51 -0.65
N ALA A 121 22.12 -22.70 -1.25
CA ALA A 121 22.68 -23.89 -0.60
C ALA A 121 24.16 -23.75 -0.18
N LYS A 122 24.92 -22.89 -0.87
CA LYS A 122 26.32 -22.57 -0.51
C LYS A 122 26.46 -21.82 0.82
N ASP A 123 25.43 -21.10 1.24
CA ASP A 123 25.44 -20.23 2.42
C ASP A 123 24.86 -20.98 3.65
N ILE A 124 24.17 -22.10 3.44
CA ILE A 124 23.66 -22.98 4.50
C ILE A 124 24.74 -23.99 4.91
N ALA A 125 25.24 -23.87 6.15
CA ALA A 125 26.07 -24.91 6.73
C ALA A 125 25.29 -26.22 6.91
N SER A 126 25.95 -27.37 6.71
CA SER A 126 25.32 -28.70 6.73
C SER A 126 24.45 -28.97 7.96
N SER A 127 24.88 -28.51 9.13
CA SER A 127 24.15 -28.64 10.40
C SER A 127 22.79 -27.92 10.45
N PHE A 128 22.53 -27.00 9.52
CA PHE A 128 21.26 -26.25 9.44
C PHE A 128 20.41 -26.64 8.22
N SER A 129 20.85 -27.57 7.38
CA SER A 129 20.10 -27.98 6.18
C SER A 129 18.74 -28.58 6.54
N ASP A 130 18.67 -29.46 7.54
CA ASP A 130 17.42 -30.03 8.02
C ASP A 130 16.54 -28.98 8.72
N ILE A 131 17.15 -28.15 9.57
CA ILE A 131 16.45 -27.08 10.29
C ILE A 131 15.84 -26.07 9.30
N ASN A 132 16.56 -25.75 8.22
CA ASN A 132 16.07 -24.89 7.15
C ASN A 132 14.77 -25.44 6.55
N ARG A 133 14.77 -26.73 6.18
CA ARG A 133 13.59 -27.40 5.62
C ARG A 133 12.43 -27.43 6.62
N MET A 134 12.70 -27.74 7.89
CA MET A 134 11.67 -27.73 8.94
C MET A 134 11.03 -26.35 9.11
N ILE A 135 11.81 -25.27 9.00
CA ILE A 135 11.30 -23.88 9.02
C ILE A 135 10.43 -23.60 7.79
N ASP A 136 10.88 -24.01 6.60
CA ASP A 136 10.16 -23.81 5.32
C ASP A 136 8.82 -24.54 5.32
N ASP A 137 8.82 -25.78 5.82
CA ASP A 137 7.64 -26.63 5.97
C ASP A 137 6.76 -26.26 7.18
N ARG A 138 7.18 -25.26 7.97
CA ARG A 138 6.50 -24.75 9.17
C ARG A 138 6.19 -25.86 10.20
N GLU A 139 7.09 -26.82 10.36
CA GLU A 139 6.89 -27.97 11.24
C GLU A 139 6.75 -27.57 12.71
N TYR A 140 7.55 -26.60 13.15
CA TYR A 140 7.57 -26.12 14.53
C TYR A 140 7.37 -24.61 14.61
N ARG A 141 6.83 -24.17 15.75
CA ARG A 141 6.63 -22.76 16.08
C ARG A 141 7.87 -22.10 16.67
N GLU A 142 8.68 -22.87 17.40
CA GLU A 142 9.83 -22.36 18.16
C GLU A 142 11.06 -23.22 17.88
N TYR A 143 12.18 -22.56 17.60
CA TYR A 143 13.45 -23.21 17.32
C TYR A 143 14.49 -22.71 18.31
N TYR A 144 15.12 -23.64 19.03
CA TYR A 144 16.18 -23.34 19.97
C TYR A 144 17.52 -23.86 19.44
N LEU A 145 18.41 -22.93 19.06
CA LEU A 145 19.68 -23.24 18.42
C LEU A 145 20.83 -23.10 19.43
N GLU A 146 21.29 -24.22 19.97
CA GLU A 146 22.47 -24.26 20.85
C GLU A 146 23.78 -24.37 20.06
N GLY A 147 24.89 -23.89 20.63
CA GLY A 147 26.23 -24.22 20.14
C GLY A 147 27.30 -23.17 20.45
N GLY A 148 28.54 -23.48 20.12
CA GLY A 148 29.71 -22.63 20.37
C GLY A 148 29.98 -21.54 19.33
N ARG A 149 31.17 -20.92 19.45
CA ARG A 149 31.70 -19.96 18.48
C ARG A 149 31.94 -20.65 17.13
N GLY A 150 31.60 -19.96 16.03
CA GLY A 150 31.84 -20.47 14.68
C GLY A 150 30.84 -21.54 14.22
N SER A 151 29.83 -21.86 15.03
CA SER A 151 28.80 -22.83 14.65
C SER A 151 27.74 -22.27 13.68
N THR A 152 28.04 -21.17 12.99
CA THR A 152 27.22 -20.50 11.94
C THR A 152 25.76 -20.12 12.25
N LYS A 153 25.28 -20.33 13.49
CA LYS A 153 23.91 -19.99 13.94
C LYS A 153 23.45 -18.58 13.58
N SER A 154 24.28 -17.58 13.90
CA SER A 154 23.93 -16.17 13.69
C SER A 154 23.80 -15.84 12.20
N SER A 155 24.66 -16.42 11.35
CA SER A 155 24.60 -16.29 9.90
C SER A 155 23.30 -16.89 9.37
N PHE A 156 23.04 -18.16 9.69
CA PHE A 156 21.85 -18.88 9.26
C PHE A 156 20.56 -18.15 9.63
N ILE A 157 20.39 -17.78 10.91
CA ILE A 157 19.14 -17.13 11.35
C ILE A 157 18.99 -15.73 10.74
N SER A 158 20.09 -15.00 10.51
CA SER A 158 20.03 -13.68 9.89
C SER A 158 19.54 -13.74 8.45
N GLU A 159 20.02 -14.69 7.66
CA GLU A 159 19.57 -14.87 6.28
C GLU A 159 18.14 -15.41 6.24
N LYS A 160 17.79 -16.36 7.12
CA LYS A 160 16.41 -16.92 7.18
C LYS A 160 15.38 -15.85 7.55
N ILE A 161 15.70 -14.90 8.43
CA ILE A 161 14.80 -13.78 8.74
C ILE A 161 14.49 -12.96 7.47
N ILE A 162 15.50 -12.65 6.66
CA ILE A 162 15.31 -11.89 5.41
C ILE A 162 14.50 -12.72 4.41
N GLU A 163 14.83 -14.00 4.23
CA GLU A 163 14.07 -14.91 3.36
C GLU A 163 12.59 -14.97 3.74
N LEU A 164 12.27 -15.12 5.02
CA LEU A 164 10.90 -15.15 5.50
C LEU A 164 10.16 -13.82 5.24
N ILE A 165 10.85 -12.68 5.39
CA ILE A 165 10.27 -11.36 5.10
C ILE A 165 10.00 -11.19 3.60
N GLU A 166 10.94 -11.61 2.75
CA GLU A 166 10.79 -11.58 1.29
C GLU A 166 9.57 -12.39 0.84
N ASN A 167 9.41 -13.60 1.38
CA ASN A 167 8.35 -14.52 0.97
C ASN A 167 7.00 -14.29 1.67
N ASN A 168 6.91 -13.40 2.67
CA ASN A 168 5.67 -13.14 3.40
C ASN A 168 5.39 -11.63 3.48
N PRO A 169 4.76 -11.00 2.47
CA PRO A 169 4.64 -9.53 2.33
C PRO A 169 3.99 -8.77 3.49
N LYS A 170 3.27 -9.46 4.38
CA LYS A 170 2.60 -8.88 5.56
C LYS A 170 3.34 -9.15 6.88
N MET A 171 4.45 -9.88 6.84
CA MET A 171 5.21 -10.26 8.02
C MET A 171 6.24 -9.18 8.36
N CYS A 172 6.29 -8.79 9.61
CA CYS A 172 7.35 -8.00 10.22
C CYS A 172 8.10 -8.89 11.21
N ALA A 173 9.29 -8.47 11.63
CA ALA A 173 10.10 -9.23 12.58
C ALA A 173 10.52 -8.36 13.75
N VAL A 174 10.75 -9.00 14.91
CA VAL A 174 11.36 -8.37 16.07
C VAL A 174 12.59 -9.14 16.50
N VAL A 175 13.71 -8.44 16.60
CA VAL A 175 14.98 -8.99 17.07
C VAL A 175 15.26 -8.42 18.46
N LEU A 176 15.42 -9.34 19.41
CA LEU A 176 15.60 -9.02 20.83
C LEU A 176 17.02 -9.34 21.30
N ARG A 177 17.53 -8.51 22.21
CA ARG A 177 18.68 -8.83 23.06
C ARG A 177 18.43 -8.41 24.50
N LYS A 178 19.24 -8.92 25.42
CA LYS A 178 19.14 -8.59 26.86
C LYS A 178 19.24 -7.09 27.12
N VAL A 179 20.20 -6.40 26.48
CA VAL A 179 20.48 -4.96 26.69
C VAL A 179 20.55 -4.25 25.34
N LYS A 180 19.93 -3.07 25.25
CA LYS A 180 19.80 -2.30 24.00
C LYS A 180 21.14 -1.87 23.39
N ASP A 181 22.11 -1.46 24.20
CA ASP A 181 23.34 -0.80 23.73
C ASP A 181 24.17 -1.65 22.77
N THR A 182 24.08 -2.97 22.88
CA THR A 182 24.82 -3.90 22.02
C THR A 182 24.11 -4.25 20.72
N LEU A 183 22.85 -3.84 20.52
CA LEU A 183 22.05 -4.25 19.35
C LEU A 183 22.66 -3.80 18.02
N LYS A 184 23.17 -2.57 17.99
CA LYS A 184 23.70 -1.93 16.78
C LYS A 184 24.91 -2.68 16.23
N ASP A 185 25.88 -2.99 17.09
CA ASP A 185 27.15 -3.61 16.67
C ASP A 185 27.07 -5.14 16.65
N SER A 186 25.93 -5.72 17.03
CA SER A 186 25.72 -7.17 16.99
C SER A 186 24.67 -7.58 15.96
N VAL A 187 23.41 -7.68 16.37
CA VAL A 187 22.33 -8.25 15.55
C VAL A 187 21.90 -7.34 14.39
N PHE A 188 22.03 -6.02 14.54
CA PHE A 188 21.74 -5.10 13.45
C PHE A 188 22.79 -5.23 12.33
N ALA A 189 24.08 -5.19 12.70
CA ALA A 189 25.18 -5.45 11.77
C ALA A 189 25.09 -6.86 11.14
N GLN A 190 24.62 -7.85 11.89
CA GLN A 190 24.40 -9.20 11.38
C GLN A 190 23.30 -9.25 10.30
N LEU A 191 22.19 -8.53 10.47
CA LEU A 191 21.16 -8.44 9.42
C LEU A 191 21.60 -7.58 8.24
N GLU A 192 22.40 -6.53 8.46
CA GLU A 192 23.05 -5.76 7.39
C GLU A 192 23.92 -6.68 6.52
N TRP A 193 24.75 -7.53 7.14
CA TRP A 193 25.53 -8.56 6.44
C TRP A 193 24.65 -9.56 5.66
N ALA A 194 23.54 -10.01 6.24
CA ALA A 194 22.64 -10.95 5.58
C ALA A 194 21.97 -10.35 4.34
N LEU A 195 21.57 -9.08 4.41
CA LEU A 195 21.05 -8.34 3.24
C LEU A 195 22.09 -8.23 2.13
N ASP A 196 23.34 -7.92 2.49
CA ASP A 196 24.44 -7.84 1.53
C ASP A 196 24.72 -9.21 0.87
N THR A 197 24.74 -10.28 1.68
CA THR A 197 25.01 -11.67 1.27
C THR A 197 23.93 -12.19 0.34
N LEU A 198 22.65 -12.15 0.76
CA LEU A 198 21.54 -12.54 -0.10
C LEU A 198 21.44 -11.64 -1.34
N GLY A 199 21.81 -10.37 -1.20
CA GLY A 199 21.89 -9.41 -2.29
C GLY A 199 22.92 -9.74 -3.37
N GLU A 200 23.88 -10.64 -3.12
CA GLU A 200 24.76 -11.19 -4.17
C GLU A 200 23.99 -12.09 -5.13
N THR A 201 23.04 -12.86 -4.60
CA THR A 201 22.20 -13.78 -5.39
C THR A 201 20.94 -13.08 -5.91
N TYR A 202 20.38 -12.17 -5.12
CA TYR A 202 19.13 -11.46 -5.37
C TYR A 202 19.37 -9.94 -5.37
N PRO A 203 19.83 -9.34 -6.48
CA PRO A 203 20.25 -7.93 -6.52
C PRO A 203 19.20 -6.92 -6.04
N HIS A 204 17.90 -7.24 -6.18
CA HIS A 204 16.82 -6.37 -5.73
C HIS A 204 16.83 -6.12 -4.20
N ILE A 205 17.32 -7.07 -3.41
CA ILE A 205 17.42 -6.95 -1.95
C ILE A 205 18.33 -5.78 -1.55
N LYS A 206 19.42 -5.51 -2.28
CA LYS A 206 20.34 -4.42 -1.96
C LYS A 206 19.69 -3.04 -2.03
N THR A 207 18.70 -2.88 -2.91
CA THR A 207 18.04 -1.60 -3.17
C THR A 207 16.71 -1.44 -2.46
N ASP A 208 16.08 -2.55 -2.06
CA ASP A 208 14.71 -2.53 -1.49
C ASP A 208 14.69 -2.41 0.04
N TYR A 209 15.83 -2.19 0.69
CA TYR A 209 15.92 -2.06 2.14
C TYR A 209 16.52 -0.73 2.58
N LYS A 210 15.86 -0.11 3.57
CA LYS A 210 16.31 1.10 4.25
C LYS A 210 16.69 0.79 5.68
N LEU A 211 17.97 1.00 5.99
CA LEU A 211 18.55 0.80 7.31
C LEU A 211 18.56 2.13 8.08
N THR A 212 17.94 2.18 9.26
CA THR A 212 17.97 3.36 10.14
C THR A 212 18.60 3.02 11.49
N LYS A 213 19.50 3.89 11.98
CA LYS A 213 20.17 3.73 13.28
C LYS A 213 19.46 4.45 14.43
N SER A 214 18.56 5.39 14.12
CA SER A 214 17.69 6.07 15.08
C SER A 214 16.38 6.50 14.39
N PRO A 215 15.26 5.78 14.61
CA PRO A 215 15.13 4.55 15.40
C PRO A 215 15.93 3.38 14.77
N LEU A 216 16.36 2.42 15.60
CA LEU A 216 17.10 1.24 15.14
C LEU A 216 16.13 0.23 14.51
N GLU A 217 15.99 0.31 13.18
CA GLU A 217 15.01 -0.43 12.38
C GLU A 217 15.57 -0.70 10.98
N ILE A 218 15.10 -1.79 10.38
CA ILE A 218 15.30 -2.09 8.95
C ILE A 218 13.92 -2.10 8.31
N THR A 219 13.71 -1.36 7.23
CA THR A 219 12.42 -1.26 6.54
C THR A 219 12.56 -1.70 5.09
N LYS A 220 11.73 -2.65 4.65
CA LYS A 220 11.59 -2.99 3.23
C LYS A 220 10.75 -1.92 2.55
N ILE A 221 11.28 -1.29 1.51
CA ILE A 221 10.72 -0.07 0.90
C ILE A 221 9.46 -0.41 0.10
N SER A 222 9.49 -1.49 -0.67
CA SER A 222 8.38 -1.89 -1.55
C SER A 222 7.09 -2.23 -0.81
N THR A 223 7.18 -2.94 0.32
CA THR A 223 6.02 -3.42 1.07
C THR A 223 5.74 -2.59 2.32
N GLY A 224 6.76 -1.93 2.88
CA GLY A 224 6.69 -1.24 4.16
C GLY A 224 6.91 -2.16 5.38
N GLN A 225 7.27 -3.43 5.16
CA GLN A 225 7.60 -4.37 6.24
C GLN A 225 8.77 -3.86 7.08
N LYS A 226 8.77 -4.20 8.37
CA LYS A 226 9.76 -3.71 9.33
C LYS A 226 10.40 -4.83 10.13
N ILE A 227 11.70 -4.67 10.38
CA ILE A 227 12.45 -5.41 11.38
C ILE A 227 12.79 -4.45 12.52
N TYR A 228 12.25 -4.74 13.70
CA TYR A 228 12.42 -3.95 14.90
C TYR A 228 13.53 -4.52 15.76
N PHE A 229 14.39 -3.65 16.29
CA PHE A 229 15.42 -4.04 17.24
C PHE A 229 15.09 -3.48 18.61
N ARG A 230 14.90 -4.34 19.62
CA ARG A 230 14.54 -3.93 20.99
C ARG A 230 15.37 -4.67 22.03
N GLY A 231 15.71 -3.95 23.10
CA GLY A 231 16.32 -4.54 24.28
C GLY A 231 15.25 -5.02 25.25
N ALA A 232 15.47 -6.17 25.89
CA ALA A 232 14.57 -6.73 26.90
C ALA A 232 14.65 -6.00 28.25
N ASP A 233 15.64 -5.12 28.41
CA ASP A 233 15.78 -4.16 29.51
C ASP A 233 14.65 -3.13 29.56
N ASP A 234 14.01 -2.81 28.43
CA ASP A 234 12.86 -1.91 28.34
C ASP A 234 11.60 -2.64 27.84
N TYR A 235 10.98 -3.39 28.75
CA TYR A 235 9.77 -4.18 28.47
C TYR A 235 8.60 -3.35 27.93
N GLY A 236 8.48 -2.08 28.35
CA GLY A 236 7.42 -1.19 27.90
C GLY A 236 7.44 -0.95 26.39
N LYS A 237 8.65 -0.81 25.82
CA LYS A 237 8.83 -0.65 24.37
C LYS A 237 8.59 -1.92 23.56
N ILE A 238 8.72 -3.10 24.17
CA ILE A 238 8.38 -4.37 23.51
C ILE A 238 6.86 -4.52 23.45
N LYS A 239 6.16 -4.31 24.56
CA LYS A 239 4.70 -4.48 24.64
C LYS A 239 3.91 -3.47 23.80
N SER A 240 4.47 -2.27 23.60
CA SER A 240 3.83 -1.20 22.81
C SER A 240 4.12 -1.28 21.31
N LEU A 241 4.88 -2.29 20.85
CA LEU A 241 5.23 -2.46 19.45
C LEU A 241 3.97 -2.72 18.61
N LYS A 242 3.79 -1.94 17.54
CA LYS A 242 2.71 -2.12 16.59
C LYS A 242 3.30 -2.18 15.18
N PRO A 243 3.03 -3.25 14.41
CA PRO A 243 3.41 -3.30 13.01
C PRO A 243 2.64 -2.22 12.20
N PRO A 244 3.08 -1.95 10.97
CA PRO A 244 2.30 -1.17 10.02
C PRO A 244 0.88 -1.73 9.84
N LYS A 245 -0.03 -0.90 9.34
CA LYS A 245 -1.42 -1.29 9.12
C LYS A 245 -1.49 -2.54 8.22
N ASP A 246 -2.34 -3.50 8.59
CA ASP A 246 -2.56 -4.76 7.85
C ASP A 246 -1.36 -5.75 7.83
N MET A 247 -0.36 -5.54 8.70
CA MET A 247 0.80 -6.41 8.92
C MET A 247 0.79 -7.05 10.31
N TYR A 248 1.58 -8.12 10.48
CA TYR A 248 1.76 -8.85 11.74
C TYR A 248 3.24 -9.01 12.08
N ILE A 249 3.54 -9.29 13.36
CA ILE A 249 4.88 -9.65 13.86
C ILE A 249 4.78 -11.06 14.43
#